data_AF-A0A924I3T2-F1
#
_entry.id   AF-A0A924I3T2-F1
#
_cell.length_a   1.000
_cell.length_b   1.000
_cell.length_c   1.000
_cell.angle_alpha   90.00
_cell.angle_beta   90.00
_cell.angle_gamma   90.00
#
_symmetry.space_group_name_H-M   'P 1'
#
loop_
_entity.id
_entity.type
_entity.pdbx_description
1 polymer ?
#
loop_
_entity_poly.entity_id
_entity_poly.type
_entity_poly.pdbx_seq_one_letter_code
_entity_poly.pdbx_strand_id
1 'polypeptide(L)'
;MTILSLRSVAAGLLIAAAAPALAQTPPPPAGQMPPSGMNQGGMRHGGAGPGGWGDRAAFASMSEAGRKTMMDAMQAGGDRKAERQIVRAARDKMLGVLDADRLDSAALKRAMDDERNAANASRERHQTAMLGAFAKLSVADRKAFVTDSRAMKARMEQRMQGWRGKRGMGGDMPPPPPGM
;
A
#
# COMPACT_ATOMS: atom_id res chain seq x y z
N MET A 1 -2.99 -58.80 -32.64
CA MET A 1 -2.43 -57.43 -32.74
C MET A 1 -1.08 -57.44 -32.05
N THR A 2 -0.06 -56.92 -32.74
CA THR A 2 1.35 -57.33 -32.62
C THR A 2 2.18 -56.17 -32.09
N ILE A 3 2.91 -56.42 -30.99
CA ILE A 3 4.27 -55.99 -30.59
C ILE A 3 4.67 -54.48 -30.57
N LEU A 4 5.30 -54.12 -29.44
CA LEU A 4 6.14 -52.94 -29.13
C LEU A 4 7.01 -52.41 -30.30
N SER A 5 7.29 -51.11 -30.28
CA SER A 5 8.61 -50.61 -30.72
C SER A 5 9.14 -49.48 -29.85
N LEU A 6 10.38 -49.69 -29.44
CA LEU A 6 11.25 -48.92 -28.58
C LEU A 6 12.09 -47.93 -29.41
N ARG A 7 12.51 -46.84 -28.76
CA ARG A 7 13.80 -46.13 -28.87
C ARG A 7 14.14 -45.38 -30.17
N SER A 8 14.51 -44.11 -29.99
CA SER A 8 15.74 -43.43 -30.48
C SER A 8 15.60 -41.93 -30.20
N VAL A 9 16.59 -41.08 -29.90
CA VAL A 9 18.03 -41.14 -29.65
C VAL A 9 18.36 -39.79 -28.96
N ALA A 10 19.28 -39.79 -28.00
CA ALA A 10 19.85 -38.59 -27.40
C ALA A 10 20.93 -37.97 -28.33
N ALA A 11 21.08 -36.64 -28.33
CA ALA A 11 22.35 -35.89 -28.37
C ALA A 11 22.13 -34.48 -28.95
N GLY A 12 22.77 -33.47 -28.36
CA GLY A 12 22.82 -32.15 -28.96
C GLY A 12 23.28 -31.03 -28.01
N LEU A 13 24.48 -31.19 -27.44
CA LEU A 13 25.22 -30.18 -26.69
C LEU A 13 25.53 -28.96 -27.57
N LEU A 14 25.30 -27.74 -27.09
CA LEU A 14 26.12 -26.56 -27.45
C LEU A 14 26.04 -25.52 -26.32
N ILE A 15 27.10 -25.49 -25.51
CA ILE A 15 27.38 -24.42 -24.55
C ILE A 15 28.04 -23.30 -25.33
N ALA A 16 27.35 -22.18 -25.51
CA ALA A 16 27.96 -20.94 -26.00
C ALA A 16 28.46 -20.14 -24.78
N ALA A 17 29.78 -20.14 -24.59
CA ALA A 17 30.46 -19.29 -23.62
C ALA A 17 30.43 -17.84 -24.11
N ALA A 18 29.65 -16.98 -23.44
CA ALA A 18 29.75 -15.53 -23.59
C ALA A 18 30.71 -14.99 -22.52
N ALA A 19 31.82 -14.40 -22.95
CA ALA A 19 32.81 -13.77 -22.07
C ALA A 19 32.23 -12.53 -21.36
N PRO A 20 32.58 -12.26 -20.09
CA PRO A 20 32.21 -11.02 -19.44
C PRO A 20 33.13 -9.88 -19.92
N ALA A 21 32.55 -8.91 -20.62
CA ALA A 21 33.21 -7.64 -20.89
C ALA A 21 33.48 -6.91 -19.56
N LEU A 22 34.74 -6.53 -19.36
CA LEU A 22 35.23 -5.78 -18.22
C LEU A 22 34.50 -4.43 -18.11
N ALA A 23 34.09 -4.12 -16.88
CA ALA A 23 33.49 -2.87 -16.47
C ALA A 23 34.39 -1.67 -16.83
N GLN A 24 33.86 -0.73 -17.62
CA GLN A 24 34.35 0.65 -17.69
C GLN A 24 33.36 1.53 -16.95
N THR A 25 33.72 1.94 -15.74
CA THR A 25 33.01 2.99 -14.99
C THR A 25 33.47 4.37 -15.52
N PRO A 26 32.56 5.24 -15.98
CA PRO A 26 32.93 6.61 -16.32
C PRO A 26 33.29 7.41 -15.06
N PRO A 27 34.25 8.36 -15.13
CA PRO A 27 34.62 9.19 -14.00
C PRO A 27 33.49 10.18 -13.63
N PRO A 28 33.34 10.53 -12.34
CA PRO A 28 32.34 11.51 -11.92
C PRO A 28 32.75 12.93 -12.38
N PRO A 29 31.79 13.78 -12.81
CA PRO A 29 32.08 15.18 -13.06
C PRO A 29 32.42 15.92 -11.76
N ALA A 30 33.43 16.77 -11.85
CA ALA A 30 33.94 17.59 -10.78
C ALA A 30 32.96 18.72 -10.38
N GLY A 31 32.82 18.90 -9.07
CA GLY A 31 32.72 20.22 -8.43
C GLY A 31 31.51 21.10 -8.76
N GLN A 32 30.58 21.20 -7.82
CA GLN A 32 30.02 22.48 -7.37
C GLN A 32 29.25 22.28 -6.05
N MET A 33 29.82 22.77 -4.95
CA MET A 33 29.14 23.03 -3.68
C MET A 33 28.70 24.52 -3.64
N PRO A 34 27.77 24.90 -2.76
CA PRO A 34 26.61 25.74 -3.06
C PRO A 34 26.82 27.22 -2.73
N PRO A 35 25.94 28.13 -3.16
CA PRO A 35 25.67 29.33 -2.39
C PRO A 35 24.51 29.10 -1.42
N SER A 36 24.83 29.23 -0.14
CA SER A 36 23.88 29.51 0.94
C SER A 36 23.06 30.76 0.60
N GLY A 37 21.74 30.62 0.53
CA GLY A 37 20.80 31.73 0.40
C GLY A 37 19.67 31.56 1.40
N MET A 38 19.73 32.32 2.50
CA MET A 38 18.63 32.50 3.44
C MET A 38 17.53 33.35 2.81
N ASN A 39 16.29 32.97 3.15
CA ASN A 39 15.14 33.85 3.36
C ASN A 39 14.34 34.32 2.11
N GLN A 40 13.16 33.74 1.91
CA GLN A 40 11.93 34.52 1.94
C GLN A 40 10.68 33.65 2.01
N GLY A 41 9.72 34.13 2.81
CA GLY A 41 8.48 33.45 3.12
C GLY A 41 7.66 33.08 1.88
N GLY A 42 7.14 31.86 1.93
CA GLY A 42 6.01 31.44 1.14
C GLY A 42 5.21 30.48 2.01
N MET A 43 4.03 30.92 2.45
CA MET A 43 3.04 30.05 3.08
C MET A 43 2.70 28.93 2.10
N ARG A 44 3.38 27.79 2.23
CA ARG A 44 3.09 26.61 1.44
C ARG A 44 2.12 25.75 2.23
N HIS A 45 0.84 26.12 2.17
CA HIS A 45 -0.24 25.14 2.24
C HIS A 45 -0.14 24.25 0.99
N GLY A 46 0.83 23.34 1.01
CA GLY A 46 1.15 22.42 -0.07
C GLY A 46 0.88 21.00 0.42
N GLY A 47 -0.10 20.36 -0.21
CA GLY A 47 -0.63 19.07 0.17
C GLY A 47 0.42 18.00 0.45
N ALA A 48 0.01 17.05 1.27
CA ALA A 48 0.64 15.75 1.41
C ALA A 48 0.68 15.07 0.03
N GLY A 49 1.72 15.38 -0.74
CA GLY A 49 2.09 14.62 -1.93
C GLY A 49 2.48 13.20 -1.52
N PRO A 50 2.27 12.21 -2.41
CA PRO A 50 2.64 10.83 -2.15
C PRO A 50 4.17 10.74 -2.03
N GLY A 51 4.69 10.61 -0.80
CA GLY A 51 6.13 10.47 -0.54
C GLY A 51 6.68 11.24 0.67
N GLY A 52 5.86 12.00 1.40
CA GLY A 52 6.33 12.72 2.59
C GLY A 52 6.42 11.82 3.83
N TRP A 53 7.61 11.33 4.17
CA TRP A 53 7.99 10.86 5.52
C TRP A 53 7.36 9.56 6.07
N GLY A 54 6.69 8.74 5.26
CA GLY A 54 6.06 7.48 5.73
C GLY A 54 6.92 6.23 5.53
N ASP A 55 7.56 6.09 4.36
CA ASP A 55 8.10 4.79 3.93
C ASP A 55 9.53 4.53 4.41
N ARG A 56 10.34 5.58 4.65
CA ARG A 56 11.70 5.41 5.22
C ARG A 56 11.70 5.20 6.74
N ALA A 57 10.62 5.55 7.43
CA ALA A 57 10.52 5.45 8.88
C ALA A 57 9.71 4.23 9.35
N ALA A 58 8.90 3.64 8.48
CA ALA A 58 8.23 2.39 8.79
C ALA A 58 9.27 1.29 9.04
N PHE A 59 9.19 0.64 10.19
CA PHE A 59 10.05 -0.50 10.55
C PHE A 59 11.54 -0.15 10.69
N ALA A 60 11.87 1.10 11.03
CA ALA A 60 13.25 1.56 11.11
C ALA A 60 14.12 0.73 12.07
N SER A 61 13.55 0.11 13.11
CA SER A 61 14.27 -0.74 14.06
C SER A 61 14.49 -2.19 13.59
N MET A 62 13.89 -2.59 12.47
CA MET A 62 14.07 -3.92 11.88
C MET A 62 15.32 -3.97 10.99
N SER A 63 15.85 -5.19 10.79
CA SER A 63 16.88 -5.44 9.78
C SER A 63 16.38 -5.11 8.36
N GLU A 64 17.29 -4.93 7.42
CA GLU A 64 16.92 -4.66 6.02
C GLU A 64 16.09 -5.81 5.41
N ALA A 65 16.47 -7.06 5.67
CA ALA A 65 15.73 -8.24 5.25
C ALA A 65 14.33 -8.30 5.89
N GLY A 66 14.23 -7.98 7.18
CA GLY A 66 12.95 -7.89 7.90
C GLY A 66 12.05 -6.79 7.34
N ARG A 67 12.59 -5.60 7.09
CA ARG A 67 11.86 -4.48 6.47
C ARG A 67 11.36 -4.86 5.08
N LYS A 68 12.21 -5.45 4.24
CA LYS A 68 11.81 -5.89 2.90
C LYS A 68 10.66 -6.89 2.97
N THR A 69 10.76 -7.88 3.84
CA THR A 69 9.71 -8.90 4.04
C THR A 69 8.37 -8.26 4.42
N MET A 70 8.39 -7.27 5.32
CA MET A 70 7.19 -6.54 5.73
C MET A 70 6.63 -5.63 4.64
N MET A 71 7.49 -4.91 3.92
CA MET A 71 7.08 -4.04 2.82
C MET A 71 6.47 -4.83 1.66
N ASP A 72 7.05 -5.99 1.32
CA ASP A 72 6.50 -6.88 0.29
C ASP A 72 5.10 -7.38 0.70
N ALA A 73 4.90 -7.75 1.97
CA ALA A 73 3.58 -8.16 2.48
C ALA A 73 2.54 -7.02 2.54
N MET A 74 2.98 -5.78 2.77
CA MET A 74 2.10 -4.60 2.67
C MET A 74 1.65 -4.30 1.25
N GLN A 75 2.48 -4.66 0.27
CA GLN A 75 2.16 -4.49 -1.15
C GLN A 75 1.39 -5.68 -1.73
N ALA A 76 1.42 -6.84 -1.07
CA ALA A 76 0.77 -8.07 -1.50
C ALA A 76 -0.77 -8.05 -1.53
N GLY A 77 -1.42 -6.92 -1.21
CA GLY A 77 -2.86 -6.72 -1.33
C GLY A 77 -3.43 -6.85 -2.76
N GLY A 78 -2.57 -7.06 -3.76
CA GLY A 78 -2.98 -7.19 -5.17
C GLY A 78 -3.10 -5.85 -5.87
N ASP A 79 -3.69 -5.86 -7.07
CA ASP A 79 -3.89 -4.65 -7.86
C ASP A 79 -4.97 -3.76 -7.23
N ARG A 80 -4.54 -2.78 -6.43
CA ARG A 80 -5.41 -1.78 -5.81
C ARG A 80 -6.27 -1.02 -6.83
N LYS A 81 -5.84 -0.90 -8.10
CA LYS A 81 -6.63 -0.26 -9.14
C LYS A 81 -7.81 -1.14 -9.54
N ALA A 82 -7.56 -2.43 -9.79
CA ALA A 82 -8.61 -3.40 -10.06
C ALA A 82 -9.60 -3.51 -8.89
N GLU A 83 -9.13 -3.54 -7.65
CA GLU A 83 -10.01 -3.56 -6.47
C GLU A 83 -10.92 -2.33 -6.40
N ARG A 84 -10.37 -1.13 -6.62
CA ARG A 84 -11.17 0.10 -6.67
C ARG A 84 -12.21 0.07 -7.79
N GLN A 85 -11.87 -0.52 -8.93
CA GLN A 85 -12.83 -0.67 -10.04
C GLN A 85 -13.97 -1.61 -9.67
N ILE A 86 -13.70 -2.71 -8.96
CA ILE A 86 -14.74 -3.65 -8.49
C ILE A 86 -15.67 -2.97 -7.48
N VAL A 87 -15.11 -2.28 -6.48
CA VAL A 87 -15.90 -1.53 -5.48
C VAL A 87 -16.73 -0.44 -6.16
N ARG A 88 -16.14 0.28 -7.11
CA ARG A 88 -16.86 1.30 -7.88
C ARG A 88 -18.00 0.70 -8.69
N ALA A 89 -17.78 -0.41 -9.39
CA ALA A 89 -18.82 -1.09 -10.15
C ALA A 89 -19.97 -1.57 -9.26
N ALA A 90 -19.68 -2.10 -8.05
CA ALA A 90 -20.70 -2.47 -7.08
C ALA A 90 -21.52 -1.24 -6.62
N ARG A 91 -20.85 -0.11 -6.37
CA ARG A 91 -21.50 1.16 -6.04
C ARG A 91 -22.36 1.69 -7.18
N ASP A 92 -21.89 1.64 -8.42
CA ASP A 92 -22.63 2.09 -9.59
C ASP A 92 -23.91 1.24 -9.77
N LYS A 93 -23.85 -0.08 -9.51
CA LYS A 93 -25.05 -0.94 -9.44
C LYS A 93 -26.01 -0.50 -8.35
N MET A 94 -25.52 -0.18 -7.14
CA MET A 94 -26.37 0.30 -6.05
C MET A 94 -27.09 1.60 -6.44
N LEU A 95 -26.36 2.54 -7.04
CA LEU A 95 -26.93 3.81 -7.50
C LEU A 95 -28.00 3.56 -8.58
N GLY A 96 -27.75 2.68 -9.55
CA GLY A 96 -28.73 2.34 -10.58
C GLY A 96 -29.99 1.68 -10.03
N VAL A 97 -29.89 0.84 -8.99
CA VAL A 97 -31.07 0.24 -8.34
C VAL A 97 -31.86 1.26 -7.53
N LEU A 98 -31.19 2.24 -6.93
CA LEU A 98 -31.83 3.31 -6.17
C LEU A 98 -32.50 4.36 -7.06
N ASP A 99 -32.01 4.54 -8.28
CA ASP A 99 -32.55 5.49 -9.28
C ASP A 99 -33.76 4.93 -10.05
N ALA A 100 -34.05 3.63 -9.94
CA ALA A 100 -35.15 2.98 -10.66
C ALA A 100 -36.53 3.40 -10.12
N ASP A 101 -37.53 3.48 -11.02
CA ASP A 101 -38.93 3.80 -10.68
C ASP A 101 -39.53 2.90 -9.59
N ARG A 102 -39.02 1.66 -9.48
CA ARG A 102 -39.38 0.72 -8.42
C ARG A 102 -38.12 0.13 -7.82
N LEU A 103 -38.04 0.19 -6.50
CA LEU A 103 -36.92 -0.37 -5.75
C LEU A 103 -36.92 -1.90 -5.80
N ASP A 104 -35.91 -2.48 -6.44
CA ASP A 104 -35.60 -3.90 -6.30
C ASP A 104 -34.67 -4.10 -5.10
N SER A 105 -35.25 -4.33 -3.93
CA SER A 105 -34.53 -4.58 -2.68
C SER A 105 -33.59 -5.80 -2.77
N ALA A 106 -33.92 -6.81 -3.59
CA ALA A 106 -33.07 -7.98 -3.76
C ALA A 106 -31.83 -7.64 -4.61
N ALA A 107 -31.98 -6.80 -5.63
CA ALA A 107 -30.84 -6.28 -6.40
C ALA A 107 -29.95 -5.36 -5.56
N LEU A 108 -30.55 -4.49 -4.75
CA LEU A 108 -29.79 -3.62 -3.85
C LEU A 108 -28.96 -4.44 -2.87
N LYS A 109 -29.56 -5.45 -2.23
CA LYS A 109 -28.84 -6.36 -1.34
C LYS A 109 -27.68 -7.07 -2.05
N ARG A 110 -27.89 -7.59 -3.26
CA ARG A 110 -26.84 -8.22 -4.06
C ARG A 110 -25.67 -7.26 -4.31
N ALA A 111 -25.96 -6.01 -4.66
CA ALA A 111 -24.91 -5.01 -4.90
C ALA A 111 -24.14 -4.63 -3.61
N MET A 112 -24.82 -4.56 -2.46
CA MET A 112 -24.16 -4.35 -1.16
C MET A 112 -23.28 -5.55 -0.76
N ASP A 113 -23.75 -6.77 -1.01
CA ASP A 113 -22.99 -7.99 -0.74
C ASP A 113 -21.75 -8.07 -1.66
N ASP A 114 -21.88 -7.69 -2.94
CA ASP A 114 -20.75 -7.56 -3.88
C ASP A 114 -19.68 -6.59 -3.35
N GLU A 115 -20.07 -5.40 -2.87
CA GLU A 115 -19.13 -4.41 -2.29
C GLU A 115 -18.43 -4.99 -1.04
N ARG A 116 -19.20 -5.63 -0.15
CA ARG A 116 -18.66 -6.24 1.07
C ARG A 116 -17.68 -7.37 0.75
N ASN A 117 -18.02 -8.24 -0.20
CA ASN A 117 -17.18 -9.35 -0.62
C ASN A 117 -15.87 -8.84 -1.24
N ALA A 118 -15.94 -7.81 -2.10
CA ALA A 118 -14.75 -7.19 -2.67
C ALA A 118 -13.83 -6.58 -1.58
N ALA A 119 -14.41 -5.90 -0.60
CA ALA A 119 -13.66 -5.33 0.51
C ALA A 119 -13.04 -6.42 1.42
N ASN A 120 -13.75 -7.53 1.64
CA ASN A 120 -13.27 -8.65 2.44
C ASN A 120 -12.14 -9.42 1.76
N ALA A 121 -12.25 -9.70 0.47
CA ALA A 121 -11.23 -10.41 -0.28
C ALA A 121 -9.87 -9.67 -0.25
N SER A 122 -9.88 -8.34 -0.33
CA SER A 122 -8.65 -7.53 -0.17
C SER A 122 -8.05 -7.67 1.24
N ARG A 123 -8.90 -7.57 2.27
CA ARG A 123 -8.48 -7.71 3.67
C ARG A 123 -7.89 -9.09 3.96
N GLU A 124 -8.53 -10.15 3.48
CA GLU A 124 -8.09 -11.54 3.65
C GLU A 124 -6.73 -11.78 2.98
N ARG A 125 -6.54 -11.27 1.75
CA ARG A 125 -5.25 -11.36 1.05
C ARG A 125 -4.14 -10.64 1.83
N HIS A 126 -4.41 -9.44 2.32
CA HIS A 126 -3.44 -8.70 3.11
C HIS A 126 -3.12 -9.40 4.44
N GLN A 127 -4.13 -9.90 5.16
CA GLN A 127 -3.93 -10.68 6.39
C GLN A 127 -3.08 -11.92 6.14
N THR A 128 -3.39 -12.68 5.08
CA THR A 128 -2.65 -13.88 4.69
C THR A 128 -1.18 -13.54 4.38
N ALA A 129 -0.93 -12.46 3.63
CA ALA A 129 0.42 -12.02 3.32
C ALA A 129 1.20 -11.59 4.57
N MET A 130 0.54 -10.85 5.48
CA MET A 130 1.14 -10.41 6.73
C MET A 130 1.49 -11.59 7.65
N LEU A 131 0.60 -12.57 7.79
CA LEU A 131 0.89 -13.80 8.54
C LEU A 131 2.07 -14.57 7.93
N GLY A 132 2.11 -14.67 6.60
CA GLY A 132 3.23 -15.27 5.87
C GLY A 132 4.55 -14.51 6.07
N ALA A 133 4.52 -13.18 6.18
CA ALA A 133 5.69 -12.38 6.52
C ALA A 133 6.16 -12.62 7.95
N PHE A 134 5.26 -12.64 8.94
CA PHE A 134 5.64 -12.88 10.33
C PHE A 134 6.29 -14.25 10.54
N ALA A 135 5.89 -15.27 9.76
CA ALA A 135 6.53 -16.58 9.79
C ALA A 135 7.98 -16.56 9.27
N LYS A 136 8.33 -15.62 8.39
CA LYS A 136 9.67 -15.48 7.79
C LYS A 136 10.61 -14.58 8.59
N LEU A 137 10.08 -13.74 9.49
CA LEU A 137 10.89 -12.82 10.29
C LEU A 137 11.73 -13.55 11.34
N SER A 138 12.94 -13.05 11.56
CA SER A 138 13.76 -13.46 12.70
C SER A 138 13.09 -13.10 14.02
N VAL A 139 13.53 -13.71 15.13
CA VAL A 139 13.05 -13.33 16.47
C VAL A 139 13.38 -11.87 16.79
N ALA A 140 14.57 -11.39 16.41
CA ALA A 140 14.98 -10.00 16.61
C ALA A 140 14.07 -9.04 15.83
N ASP A 141 13.79 -9.34 14.56
CA ASP A 141 12.92 -8.52 13.71
C ASP A 141 11.47 -8.50 14.22
N ARG A 142 10.95 -9.63 14.73
CA ARG A 142 9.62 -9.64 15.35
C ARG A 142 9.55 -8.75 16.59
N LYS A 143 10.59 -8.72 17.43
CA LYS A 143 10.67 -7.82 18.60
C LYS A 143 10.77 -6.35 18.18
N ALA A 144 11.54 -6.05 17.15
CA ALA A 144 11.63 -4.72 16.55
C ALA A 144 10.27 -4.27 16.00
N PHE A 145 9.59 -5.14 15.24
CA PHE A 145 8.23 -4.88 14.73
C PHE A 145 7.23 -4.55 15.86
N VAL A 146 7.26 -5.30 16.96
CA VAL A 146 6.38 -5.03 18.13
C VAL A 146 6.69 -3.66 18.74
N THR A 147 7.96 -3.30 18.87
CA THR A 147 8.39 -2.01 19.42
C THR A 147 7.90 -0.88 18.54
N ASP A 148 8.14 -0.97 17.22
CA ASP A 148 7.70 0.03 16.25
C ASP A 148 6.16 0.13 16.20
N SER A 149 5.45 -1.00 16.30
CA SER A 149 3.99 -1.05 16.30
C SER A 149 3.39 -0.38 17.54
N ARG A 150 3.99 -0.57 18.72
CA ARG A 150 3.57 0.11 19.95
C ARG A 150 3.79 1.61 19.86
N ALA A 151 4.95 2.03 19.37
CA ALA A 151 5.24 3.44 19.14
C ALA A 151 4.28 4.06 18.12
N MET A 152 3.95 3.33 17.05
CA MET A 152 2.98 3.75 16.05
C MET A 152 1.58 3.90 16.65
N LYS A 153 1.11 2.93 17.45
CA LYS A 153 -0.17 2.99 18.15
C LYS A 153 -0.24 4.20 19.08
N ALA A 154 0.79 4.45 19.89
CA ALA A 154 0.85 5.61 20.78
C ALA A 154 0.74 6.94 20.01
N ARG A 155 1.47 7.09 18.90
CA ARG A 155 1.38 8.26 18.02
C ARG A 155 -0.02 8.41 17.39
N MET A 156 -0.64 7.29 17.01
CA MET A 156 -2.00 7.29 16.45
C MET A 156 -3.03 7.71 17.50
N GLU A 157 -2.94 7.21 18.73
CA GLU A 157 -3.81 7.59 19.85
C GLU A 157 -3.66 9.06 20.19
N GLN A 158 -2.43 9.59 20.29
CA GLN A 158 -2.17 11.01 20.50
C GLN A 158 -2.79 11.87 19.38
N ARG A 159 -2.65 11.44 18.12
CA ARG A 159 -3.29 12.13 16.99
C ARG A 159 -4.81 12.11 17.10
N MET A 160 -5.40 10.96 17.45
CA MET A 160 -6.85 10.82 17.61
C MET A 160 -7.39 11.68 18.76
N GLN A 161 -6.64 11.78 19.87
CA GLN A 161 -6.97 12.67 20.98
C GLN A 161 -6.90 14.14 20.56
N GLY A 162 -5.86 14.53 19.81
CA GLY A 162 -5.75 15.89 19.26
C GLY A 162 -6.90 16.25 18.33
N TRP A 163 -7.35 15.30 17.50
CA TRP A 163 -8.52 15.49 16.62
C TRP A 163 -9.83 15.57 17.40
N ARG A 164 -10.02 14.74 18.42
CA ARG A 164 -11.21 14.81 19.31
C ARG A 164 -11.24 16.13 20.09
N GLY A 165 -10.10 16.59 20.58
CA GLY A 165 -9.97 17.89 21.25
C GLY A 165 -10.28 19.07 20.31
N LYS A 166 -9.81 19.01 19.06
CA LYS A 166 -10.03 20.09 18.08
C LYS A 166 -11.45 20.11 17.49
N ARG A 167 -12.11 18.95 17.36
CA ARG A 167 -13.51 18.85 16.90
C ARG A 167 -14.53 19.08 18.03
N GLY A 168 -14.08 19.14 19.29
CA GLY A 168 -14.84 19.60 20.45
C GLY A 168 -14.90 21.12 20.62
N MET A 169 -14.15 21.89 19.81
CA MET A 169 -14.18 23.36 19.73
C MET A 169 -14.63 23.85 18.35
N GLY A 170 -15.80 23.39 17.92
CA GLY A 170 -16.55 23.91 16.77
C GLY A 170 -17.97 24.35 17.13
N GLY A 171 -18.21 24.61 18.41
CA GLY A 171 -19.44 25.23 18.92
C GLY A 171 -19.45 26.76 18.79
N ASP A 172 -18.33 27.37 18.37
CA ASP A 172 -18.27 28.78 18.01
C ASP A 172 -18.53 28.96 16.51
N MET A 173 -19.74 28.58 16.05
CA MET A 173 -20.31 29.39 14.98
C MET A 173 -20.61 30.76 15.62
N PRO A 174 -20.13 31.88 15.06
CA PRO A 174 -20.67 33.17 15.47
C PRO A 174 -22.21 33.09 15.33
N PRO A 175 -22.98 33.58 16.31
CA PRO A 175 -24.43 33.50 16.24
C PRO A 175 -24.89 34.09 14.90
N PRO A 176 -25.88 33.48 14.23
CA PRO A 176 -26.42 34.04 13.00
C PRO A 176 -26.81 35.51 13.27
N PRO A 177 -26.52 36.44 12.34
CA PRO A 177 -26.88 37.84 12.54
C PRO A 177 -28.38 37.92 12.84
N PRO A 178 -28.81 38.72 13.84
CA PRO A 178 -30.22 38.91 14.11
C PRO A 178 -30.89 39.42 12.83
N GLY A 179 -32.00 38.78 12.48
CA GLY A 179 -32.60 38.81 11.15
C GLY A 179 -32.70 40.19 10.50
N MET A 180 -32.38 40.23 9.21
CA MET A 180 -32.94 41.16 8.24
C MET A 180 -33.82 40.37 7.28
#